data_AF-A0A7S2I9U1-F1
#
_entry.id   AF-A0A7S2I9U1-F1
#
_cell.length_a   1.000
_cell.length_b   1.000
_cell.length_c   1.000
_cell.angle_alpha   90.00
_cell.angle_beta   90.00
_cell.angle_gamma   90.00
#
_symmetry.space_group_name_H-M   'P 1'
#
loop_
_entity.id
_entity.type
_entity.pdbx_description
1 polymer ?
#
loop_
_entity_poly.entity_id
_entity_poly.type
_entity_poly.pdbx_seq_one_letter_code
_entity_poly.pdbx_strand_id
1 'polypeptide(L)'
;FYNPSLYKPPPKTELSEGETSFVANGGELPPAPAPGGIAGTGVTVLAEVSAHRHRKDAPAPPPETWGAYSKKSQETTGVIAMLDLLIKDLVKEMTVAETQEKDAQDQYEKTMTDSARKRVADTKSLTDKGAAKADNEAELEAHKSAKASAGKELMATLKYIQSLHAECDWLLQYYDVRKEARASEVDSLKRAKAVLSGADFALLQTKAQGLLRGSF
;
A
#
# COMPACT_ATOMS: atom_id res chain seq x y z
N PHE A 1 -50.01 22.59 -24.74
CA PHE A 1 -48.90 21.88 -25.40
C PHE A 1 -47.81 22.88 -25.71
N TYR A 2 -46.68 22.76 -25.01
CA TYR A 2 -45.47 23.55 -25.27
C TYR A 2 -45.01 23.34 -26.72
N ASN A 3 -44.80 24.41 -27.48
CA ASN A 3 -44.25 24.34 -28.84
C ASN A 3 -42.73 24.59 -28.74
N PRO A 4 -41.88 23.55 -28.86
CA PRO A 4 -40.44 23.67 -28.65
C PRO A 4 -39.75 24.57 -29.69
N SER A 5 -40.40 24.82 -30.83
CA SER A 5 -39.82 25.61 -31.92
C SER A 5 -39.81 27.13 -31.68
N LEU A 6 -40.55 27.62 -30.69
CA LEU A 6 -40.61 29.06 -30.35
C LEU A 6 -39.75 29.44 -29.13
N TYR A 7 -39.06 28.48 -28.53
CA TYR A 7 -38.21 28.74 -27.37
C TYR A 7 -36.88 29.35 -27.82
N LYS A 8 -36.66 30.62 -27.47
CA LYS A 8 -35.33 31.25 -27.56
C LYS A 8 -34.66 31.10 -26.19
N PRO A 9 -33.59 30.31 -26.08
CA PRO A 9 -32.85 30.21 -24.83
C PRO A 9 -32.26 31.59 -24.47
N PRO A 10 -32.24 31.95 -23.17
CA PRO A 10 -31.60 33.19 -22.73
C PRO A 10 -30.11 33.18 -23.11
N PRO A 11 -29.51 34.34 -23.42
CA PRO A 11 -28.10 34.46 -23.72
C PRO A 11 -27.27 33.96 -22.53
N LYS A 12 -26.24 33.15 -22.80
CA LYS A 12 -25.33 32.65 -21.75
C LYS A 12 -24.49 33.81 -21.22
N THR A 13 -24.61 34.09 -19.94
CA THR A 13 -23.71 34.99 -19.20
C THR A 13 -22.41 34.25 -18.89
N GLU A 14 -21.26 34.90 -19.05
CA GLU A 14 -19.99 34.35 -18.56
C GLU A 14 -19.99 34.42 -17.03
N LEU A 15 -19.80 33.28 -16.36
CA LEU A 15 -19.75 33.19 -14.91
C LEU A 15 -18.41 33.76 -14.41
N SER A 16 -18.45 34.57 -13.35
CA SER A 16 -17.24 35.00 -12.67
C SER A 16 -16.53 33.81 -11.98
N GLU A 17 -15.21 33.89 -11.74
CA GLU A 17 -14.42 32.79 -11.15
C GLU A 17 -15.01 32.29 -9.81
N GLY A 18 -15.61 33.17 -9.01
CA GLY A 18 -16.30 32.80 -7.76
C GLY A 18 -17.59 32.00 -7.97
N GLU A 19 -18.35 32.30 -9.02
CA GLU A 19 -19.61 31.61 -9.34
C GLU A 19 -19.37 30.25 -9.99
N THR A 20 -18.28 30.09 -10.75
CA THR A 20 -17.88 28.78 -11.29
C THR A 20 -17.53 27.77 -10.20
N SER A 21 -16.84 28.23 -9.14
CA SER A 21 -16.49 27.38 -8.00
C SER A 21 -17.71 26.99 -7.16
N PHE A 22 -18.72 27.87 -7.09
CA PHE A 22 -19.98 27.60 -6.39
C PHE A 22 -20.83 26.55 -7.12
N VAL A 23 -20.94 26.65 -8.45
CA VAL A 23 -21.67 25.68 -9.27
C VAL A 23 -20.93 24.33 -9.39
N ALA A 24 -19.58 24.34 -9.44
CA ALA A 24 -18.77 23.11 -9.46
C ALA A 24 -18.90 22.30 -8.15
N ASN A 25 -19.17 22.98 -7.03
CA ASN A 25 -19.45 22.36 -5.73
C ASN A 25 -20.94 22.01 -5.53
N GLY A 26 -21.76 22.05 -6.58
CA GLY A 26 -23.16 21.62 -6.56
C GLY A 26 -24.15 22.66 -6.03
N GLY A 27 -23.75 23.92 -5.90
CA GLY A 27 -24.63 25.03 -5.53
C GLY A 27 -25.45 25.52 -6.72
N GLU A 28 -26.76 25.72 -6.52
CA GLU A 28 -27.64 26.33 -7.52
C GLU A 28 -27.67 27.85 -7.33
N LEU A 29 -27.35 28.60 -8.40
CA LEU A 29 -27.32 30.07 -8.36
C LEU A 29 -28.74 30.64 -8.16
N PRO A 30 -28.91 31.70 -7.36
CA PRO A 30 -30.21 32.32 -7.18
C PRO A 30 -30.74 32.87 -8.51
N PRO A 31 -32.04 32.69 -8.84
CA PRO A 31 -32.62 33.26 -10.04
C PRO A 31 -32.56 34.79 -9.99
N ALA A 32 -32.17 35.41 -11.11
CA ALA A 32 -32.04 36.86 -11.22
C ALA A 32 -33.34 37.59 -10.81
N PRO A 33 -33.25 38.74 -10.10
CA PRO A 33 -34.44 39.47 -9.65
C PRO A 33 -35.24 40.01 -10.83
N ALA A 34 -36.54 39.68 -10.87
CA ALA A 34 -37.48 40.24 -11.81
C ALA A 34 -37.73 41.74 -11.51
N PRO A 35 -37.86 42.59 -12.54
CA PRO A 35 -38.04 44.02 -12.35
C PRO A 35 -39.48 44.34 -11.91
N GLY A 36 -39.61 44.83 -10.67
CA GLY A 36 -40.68 45.73 -10.28
C GLY A 36 -41.90 45.12 -9.57
N GLY A 37 -42.20 45.69 -8.40
CA GLY A 37 -43.55 45.69 -7.82
C GLY A 37 -43.91 44.49 -6.96
N ILE A 38 -44.18 44.75 -5.68
CA ILE A 38 -44.67 43.77 -4.71
C ILE A 38 -46.11 43.36 -5.08
N ALA A 39 -46.26 42.22 -5.75
CA ALA A 39 -47.53 41.53 -5.90
C ALA A 39 -47.70 40.55 -4.73
N GLY A 40 -48.74 40.74 -3.90
CA GLY A 40 -49.14 39.72 -2.91
C GLY A 40 -49.40 40.19 -1.47
N THR A 41 -49.30 41.48 -1.13
CA THR A 41 -49.47 41.91 0.28
C THR A 41 -50.80 42.58 0.64
N GLY A 42 -51.70 42.86 -0.31
CA GLY A 42 -53.08 43.26 0.02
C GLY A 42 -53.25 44.48 0.95
N VAL A 43 -52.21 45.30 1.14
CA VAL A 43 -52.28 46.49 2.00
C VAL A 43 -52.83 47.67 1.20
N THR A 44 -54.12 47.93 1.36
CA THR A 44 -54.75 49.20 0.97
C THR A 44 -54.41 50.26 2.01
N VAL A 45 -53.69 51.31 1.62
CA VAL A 45 -53.53 52.51 2.46
C VAL A 45 -54.84 53.29 2.38
N LEU A 46 -55.73 53.04 3.35
CA LEU A 46 -56.96 53.79 3.57
C LEU A 46 -56.61 55.11 4.27
N ALA A 47 -56.61 56.20 3.49
CA ALA A 47 -56.55 57.56 4.02
C ALA A 47 -57.97 58.02 4.39
N GLU A 48 -58.33 57.93 5.67
CA GLU A 48 -59.59 58.46 6.19
C GLU A 48 -59.33 59.86 6.77
N VAL A 49 -59.74 60.89 6.02
CA VAL A 49 -59.66 62.30 6.44
C VAL A 49 -60.95 62.69 7.15
N SER A 50 -60.77 63.06 8.41
CA SER A 50 -61.74 63.61 9.36
C SER A 50 -62.50 64.83 8.81
N ALA A 51 -63.84 64.78 8.88
CA ALA A 51 -64.74 65.90 8.64
C ALA A 51 -65.46 66.31 9.94
N HIS A 52 -64.84 67.17 10.75
CA HIS A 52 -65.52 67.79 11.90
C HIS A 52 -66.25 69.07 11.48
N ARG A 53 -67.58 68.98 11.38
CA ARG A 53 -68.50 70.15 11.39
C ARG A 53 -68.64 70.66 12.82
N HIS A 54 -68.30 71.94 13.03
CA HIS A 54 -68.60 72.68 14.25
C HIS A 54 -70.12 72.80 14.48
N ARG A 55 -70.61 72.30 15.61
CA ARG A 55 -71.78 72.85 16.32
C ARG A 55 -71.42 73.01 17.80
N LYS A 56 -71.64 74.23 18.29
CA LYS A 56 -71.52 74.60 19.70
C LYS A 56 -72.66 73.94 20.47
N ASP A 57 -72.33 73.08 21.42
CA ASP A 57 -73.11 72.81 22.64
C ASP A 57 -72.13 72.19 23.66
N ALA A 58 -72.08 72.74 24.87
CA ALA A 58 -71.19 72.27 25.93
C ALA A 58 -71.74 70.96 26.54
N PRO A 59 -70.98 69.85 26.55
CA PRO A 59 -71.41 68.62 27.19
C PRO A 59 -71.14 68.66 28.71
N ALA A 60 -72.04 68.04 29.48
CA ALA A 60 -71.96 67.88 30.94
C ALA A 60 -70.61 67.26 31.40
N PRO A 61 -70.17 67.52 32.65
CA PRO A 61 -68.88 67.01 33.14
C PRO A 61 -68.78 65.48 33.00
N PRO A 62 -67.60 64.96 32.62
CA PRO A 62 -67.43 63.56 32.29
C PRO A 62 -67.60 62.67 33.53
N PRO A 63 -68.17 61.46 33.38
CA PRO A 63 -68.30 60.48 34.45
C PRO A 63 -66.92 60.02 34.94
N GLU A 64 -66.83 59.58 36.21
CA GLU A 64 -65.59 59.08 36.82
C GLU A 64 -64.93 58.01 35.93
N THR A 65 -63.73 58.32 35.45
CA THR A 65 -62.90 57.37 34.72
C THR A 65 -62.28 56.36 35.68
N TRP A 66 -62.12 55.11 35.22
CA TRP A 66 -61.47 54.02 35.94
C TRP A 66 -60.26 54.50 36.76
N GLY A 67 -60.23 54.12 38.05
CA GLY A 67 -59.18 54.47 38.98
C GLY A 67 -57.77 54.19 38.44
N ALA A 68 -56.79 54.86 39.05
CA ALA A 68 -55.38 54.86 38.66
C ALA A 68 -54.90 53.51 38.12
N TYR A 69 -54.34 53.53 36.90
CA TYR A 69 -53.67 52.40 36.27
C TYR A 69 -52.68 51.76 37.25
N SER A 70 -53.03 50.58 37.77
CA SER A 70 -52.10 49.78 38.57
C SER A 70 -51.00 49.31 37.63
N LYS A 71 -49.82 49.94 37.73
CA LYS A 71 -48.63 49.44 37.05
C LYS A 71 -48.36 48.03 37.57
N LYS A 72 -48.64 47.01 36.75
CA LYS A 72 -48.09 45.66 36.91
C LYS A 72 -46.56 45.68 36.70
N SER A 73 -45.85 46.34 37.61
CA SER A 73 -44.39 46.52 37.57
C SER A 73 -43.64 45.20 37.79
N GLN A 74 -44.28 44.22 38.43
CA GLN A 74 -43.66 42.93 38.77
C GLN A 74 -43.59 41.97 37.57
N GLU A 75 -44.58 41.95 36.67
CA GLU A 75 -44.58 41.04 35.49
C GLU A 75 -43.55 41.46 34.43
N THR A 76 -43.31 42.75 34.23
CA THR A 76 -42.37 43.29 33.24
C THR A 76 -40.91 43.00 33.58
N THR A 77 -40.57 42.90 34.86
CA THR A 77 -39.21 42.56 35.32
C THR A 77 -38.86 41.10 35.00
N GLY A 78 -39.84 40.19 35.03
CA GLY A 78 -39.64 38.78 34.68
C GLY A 78 -39.35 38.56 33.19
N VAL A 79 -40.01 39.31 32.30
CA VAL A 79 -39.77 39.22 30.85
C VAL A 79 -38.39 39.77 30.48
N ILE A 80 -37.96 40.88 31.10
CA ILE A 80 -36.61 41.44 30.90
C ILE A 80 -35.55 40.45 31.39
N ALA A 81 -35.75 39.78 32.53
CA ALA A 81 -34.84 38.74 33.00
C ALA A 81 -34.77 37.52 32.06
N MET A 82 -35.88 37.16 31.41
CA MET A 82 -35.91 36.09 30.41
C MET A 82 -35.17 36.50 29.12
N LEU A 83 -35.28 37.77 28.69
CA LEU A 83 -34.50 38.32 27.59
C LEU A 83 -32.99 38.37 27.91
N ASP A 84 -32.61 38.76 29.13
CA ASP A 84 -31.20 38.73 29.57
C ASP A 84 -30.63 37.31 29.63
N LEU A 85 -31.44 36.31 29.97
CA LEU A 85 -31.06 34.90 29.91
C LEU A 85 -30.84 34.45 28.46
N LEU A 86 -31.75 34.78 27.54
CA LEU A 86 -31.60 34.48 26.12
C LEU A 86 -30.36 35.14 25.50
N ILE A 87 -30.05 36.39 25.89
CA ILE A 87 -28.83 37.07 25.46
C ILE A 87 -27.60 36.34 25.98
N LYS A 88 -27.58 35.93 27.25
CA LYS A 88 -26.47 35.16 27.82
C LYS A 88 -26.29 33.80 27.16
N ASP A 89 -27.39 33.10 26.87
CA ASP A 89 -27.36 31.82 26.17
C ASP A 89 -26.84 31.99 24.74
N LEU A 90 -27.26 33.03 24.01
CA LEU A 90 -26.72 33.36 22.68
C LEU A 90 -25.21 33.66 22.72
N VAL A 91 -24.75 34.44 23.70
CA VAL A 91 -23.31 34.75 23.87
C VAL A 91 -22.52 33.47 24.18
N LYS A 92 -23.08 32.57 25.01
CA LYS A 92 -22.46 31.30 25.33
C LYS A 92 -22.40 30.37 24.11
N GLU A 93 -23.50 30.23 23.38
CA GLU A 93 -23.58 29.45 22.13
C GLU A 93 -22.59 29.96 21.08
N MET A 94 -22.49 31.28 20.89
CA MET A 94 -21.49 31.87 19.98
C MET A 94 -20.06 31.53 20.41
N THR A 95 -19.76 31.63 21.71
CA THR A 95 -18.42 31.31 22.23
C THR A 95 -18.09 29.83 22.01
N VAL A 96 -19.05 28.94 22.30
CA VAL A 96 -18.89 27.49 22.08
C VAL A 96 -18.69 27.19 20.60
N ALA A 97 -19.52 27.76 19.72
CA ALA A 97 -19.40 27.59 18.28
C ALA A 97 -18.04 28.06 17.76
N GLU A 98 -17.57 29.25 18.17
CA GLU A 98 -16.25 29.74 17.77
C GLU A 98 -15.10 28.83 18.25
N THR A 99 -15.18 28.28 19.46
CA THR A 99 -14.16 27.34 19.94
C THR A 99 -14.21 26.01 19.19
N GLN A 100 -15.40 25.49 18.91
CA GLN A 100 -15.57 24.24 18.17
C GLN A 100 -15.10 24.37 16.73
N GLU A 101 -15.38 25.50 16.06
CA GLU A 101 -14.88 25.76 14.71
C GLU A 101 -13.35 25.86 14.68
N LYS A 102 -12.73 26.55 15.64
CA LYS A 102 -11.26 26.62 15.75
C LYS A 102 -10.64 25.24 15.98
N ASP A 103 -11.19 24.47 16.92
CA ASP A 103 -10.71 23.12 17.21
C ASP A 103 -10.90 22.19 15.99
N ALA A 104 -12.05 22.27 15.31
CA ALA A 104 -12.34 21.49 14.11
C ALA A 104 -11.38 21.83 12.96
N GLN A 105 -11.10 23.12 12.75
CA GLN A 105 -10.16 23.57 11.74
C GLN A 105 -8.73 23.11 12.05
N ASP A 106 -8.28 23.25 13.30
CA ASP A 106 -6.98 22.76 13.75
C ASP A 106 -6.82 21.24 13.56
N GLN A 107 -7.86 20.46 13.89
CA GLN A 107 -7.85 19.01 13.68
C GLN A 107 -7.85 18.65 12.20
N TYR A 108 -8.58 19.38 11.37
CA TYR A 108 -8.57 19.17 9.92
C TYR A 108 -7.16 19.44 9.34
N GLU A 109 -6.53 20.55 9.70
CA GLU A 109 -5.18 20.88 9.23
C GLU A 109 -4.13 19.86 9.70
N LYS A 110 -4.22 19.43 10.97
CA LYS A 110 -3.35 18.36 11.52
C LYS A 110 -3.55 17.04 10.79
N THR A 111 -4.79 16.59 10.65
CA THR A 111 -5.07 15.32 9.96
C THR A 111 -4.67 15.35 8.49
N MET A 112 -4.81 16.50 7.81
CA MET A 112 -4.41 16.65 6.41
C MET A 112 -2.88 16.63 6.26
N THR A 113 -2.15 17.32 7.15
CA THR A 113 -0.68 17.32 7.15
C THR A 113 -0.10 15.95 7.52
N ASP A 114 -0.64 15.29 8.54
CA ASP A 114 -0.23 13.94 8.93
C ASP A 114 -0.55 12.91 7.86
N SER A 115 -1.71 13.01 7.20
CA SER A 115 -2.06 12.15 6.07
C SER A 115 -1.10 12.35 4.90
N ALA A 116 -0.69 13.58 4.60
CA ALA A 116 0.30 13.86 3.57
C ALA A 116 1.66 13.24 3.91
N ARG A 117 2.15 13.42 5.15
CA ARG A 117 3.40 12.80 5.63
C ARG A 117 3.33 11.29 5.57
N LYS A 118 2.22 10.70 6.01
CA LYS A 118 2.00 9.26 6.01
C LYS A 118 2.01 8.70 4.58
N ARG A 119 1.33 9.35 3.62
CA ARG A 119 1.36 8.92 2.22
C ARG A 119 2.77 8.85 1.64
N VAL A 120 3.61 9.86 1.94
CA VAL A 120 5.00 9.88 1.48
C VAL A 120 5.80 8.75 2.12
N ALA A 121 5.67 8.57 3.44
CA ALA A 121 6.37 7.51 4.17
C ALA A 121 5.94 6.11 3.68
N ASP A 122 4.65 5.88 3.50
CA ASP A 122 4.10 4.60 3.05
C ASP A 122 4.51 4.31 1.60
N THR A 123 4.54 5.32 0.73
CA THR A 123 5.01 5.17 -0.65
C THR A 123 6.47 4.79 -0.70
N LYS A 124 7.33 5.45 0.10
CA LYS A 124 8.74 5.10 0.22
C LYS A 124 8.92 3.68 0.78
N SER A 125 8.18 3.33 1.82
CA SER A 125 8.21 1.97 2.39
C SER A 125 7.80 0.91 1.37
N LEU A 126 6.81 1.20 0.54
CA LEU A 126 6.35 0.30 -0.52
C LEU A 126 7.41 0.13 -1.61
N THR A 127 8.07 1.21 -2.04
CA THR A 127 9.16 1.12 -3.03
C THR A 127 10.35 0.35 -2.47
N ASP A 128 10.76 0.63 -1.23
CA ASP A 128 11.92 -0.02 -0.59
C ASP A 128 11.64 -1.53 -0.40
N LYS A 129 10.44 -1.88 0.07
CA LYS A 129 10.01 -3.29 0.20
C LYS A 129 9.86 -3.97 -1.16
N GLY A 130 9.39 -3.25 -2.17
CA GLY A 130 9.29 -3.76 -3.54
C GLY A 130 10.66 -4.10 -4.13
N ALA A 131 11.63 -3.21 -3.96
CA ALA A 131 13.02 -3.44 -4.37
C ALA A 131 13.64 -4.63 -3.63
N ALA A 132 13.56 -4.63 -2.29
CA ALA A 132 14.08 -5.72 -1.48
C ALA A 132 13.43 -7.07 -1.83
N LYS A 133 12.13 -7.09 -2.14
CA LYS A 133 11.45 -8.31 -2.60
C LYS A 133 12.02 -8.80 -3.92
N ALA A 134 12.20 -7.91 -4.90
CA ALA A 134 12.74 -8.27 -6.20
C ALA A 134 14.18 -8.83 -6.08
N ASP A 135 15.02 -8.20 -5.26
CA ASP A 135 16.40 -8.65 -5.01
C ASP A 135 16.41 -10.05 -4.38
N ASN A 136 15.60 -10.27 -3.34
CA ASN A 136 15.48 -11.57 -2.68
C ASN A 136 14.95 -12.67 -3.63
N GLU A 137 13.99 -12.33 -4.51
CA GLU A 137 13.48 -13.27 -5.51
C GLU A 137 14.55 -13.64 -6.54
N ALA A 138 15.37 -12.67 -6.97
CA ALA A 138 16.49 -12.90 -7.87
C ALA A 138 17.58 -13.77 -7.22
N GLU A 139 17.96 -13.49 -5.97
CA GLU A 139 18.91 -14.30 -5.21
C GLU A 139 18.40 -15.72 -5.00
N LEU A 140 17.12 -15.89 -4.66
CA LEU A 140 16.50 -17.18 -4.47
C LEU A 140 16.54 -18.02 -5.75
N GLU A 141 16.27 -17.42 -6.91
CA GLU A 141 16.35 -18.13 -8.19
C GLU A 141 17.80 -18.47 -8.57
N ALA A 142 18.75 -17.55 -8.34
CA ALA A 142 20.17 -17.81 -8.52
C ALA A 142 20.64 -18.99 -7.65
N HIS A 143 20.24 -19.04 -6.37
CA HIS A 143 20.57 -20.13 -5.47
C HIS A 143 19.93 -21.46 -5.88
N LYS A 144 18.68 -21.45 -6.37
CA LYS A 144 18.04 -22.67 -6.91
C LYS A 144 18.81 -23.21 -8.11
N SER A 145 19.16 -22.34 -9.06
CA SER A 145 19.94 -22.72 -10.25
C SER A 145 21.33 -23.24 -9.89
N ALA A 146 22.01 -22.57 -8.96
CA ALA A 146 23.31 -22.99 -8.44
C ALA A 146 23.22 -24.36 -7.75
N LYS A 147 22.21 -24.59 -6.90
CA LYS A 147 21.97 -25.88 -6.26
C LYS A 147 21.70 -26.99 -7.27
N ALA A 148 20.88 -26.73 -8.29
CA ALA A 148 20.60 -27.70 -9.34
C ALA A 148 21.86 -28.07 -10.14
N SER A 149 22.68 -27.06 -10.48
CA SER A 149 23.94 -27.25 -11.19
C SER A 149 24.95 -28.02 -10.34
N ALA A 150 25.18 -27.60 -9.09
CA ALA A 150 26.03 -28.30 -8.14
C ALA A 150 25.58 -29.75 -7.89
N GLY A 151 24.26 -30.00 -7.85
CA GLY A 151 23.71 -31.35 -7.75
C GLY A 151 24.05 -32.23 -8.96
N LYS A 152 24.02 -31.66 -10.18
CA LYS A 152 24.43 -32.37 -11.40
C LYS A 152 25.94 -32.68 -11.39
N GLU A 153 26.76 -31.70 -11.03
CA GLU A 153 28.21 -31.88 -10.90
C GLU A 153 28.57 -32.94 -9.85
N LEU A 154 27.87 -32.93 -8.70
CA LEU A 154 28.03 -33.96 -7.67
C LEU A 154 27.69 -35.36 -8.21
N MET A 155 26.58 -35.49 -8.94
CA MET A 155 26.22 -36.78 -9.54
C MET A 155 27.22 -37.23 -10.62
N ALA A 156 27.75 -36.30 -11.42
CA ALA A 156 28.77 -36.61 -12.42
C ALA A 156 30.09 -37.06 -11.78
N THR A 157 30.55 -36.34 -10.75
CA THR A 157 31.76 -36.70 -9.99
C THR A 157 31.61 -38.04 -9.27
N LEU A 158 30.45 -38.32 -8.66
CA LEU A 158 30.19 -39.64 -8.05
C LEU A 158 30.22 -40.78 -9.07
N LYS A 159 29.64 -40.57 -10.26
CA LYS A 159 29.73 -41.57 -11.35
C LYS A 159 31.16 -41.78 -11.81
N TYR A 160 31.94 -40.71 -11.92
CA TYR A 160 33.35 -40.79 -12.30
C TYR A 160 34.17 -41.56 -11.25
N ILE A 161 33.95 -41.28 -9.96
CA ILE A 161 34.57 -42.03 -8.85
C ILE A 161 34.20 -43.51 -8.94
N GLN A 162 32.93 -43.85 -9.18
CA GLN A 162 32.52 -45.26 -9.35
C GLN A 162 33.20 -45.94 -10.54
N SER A 163 33.34 -45.25 -11.68
CA SER A 163 34.07 -45.80 -12.83
C SER A 163 35.56 -46.03 -12.52
N LEU A 164 36.18 -45.10 -11.79
CA LEU A 164 37.57 -45.25 -11.36
C LEU A 164 37.74 -46.42 -10.40
N HIS A 165 36.83 -46.63 -9.45
CA HIS A 165 36.86 -47.83 -8.60
C HIS A 165 36.75 -49.12 -9.42
N ALA A 166 35.85 -49.17 -10.40
CA ALA A 166 35.70 -50.35 -11.26
C ALA A 166 36.99 -50.70 -12.04
N GLU A 167 37.75 -49.69 -12.49
CA GLU A 167 39.02 -49.90 -13.20
C GLU A 167 40.20 -50.15 -12.23
N CYS A 168 40.35 -49.30 -11.21
CA CYS A 168 41.49 -49.28 -10.31
C CYS A 168 41.48 -50.43 -9.30
N ASP A 169 40.31 -50.82 -8.76
CA ASP A 169 40.26 -51.85 -7.70
C ASP A 169 40.73 -53.21 -8.25
N TRP A 170 40.35 -53.55 -9.48
CA TRP A 170 40.87 -54.72 -10.18
C TRP A 170 42.37 -54.59 -10.50
N LEU A 171 42.84 -53.39 -10.86
CA LEU A 171 44.25 -53.14 -11.10
C LEU A 171 45.10 -53.34 -9.84
N LEU A 172 44.61 -52.89 -8.69
CA LEU A 172 45.28 -53.02 -7.39
C LEU A 172 45.25 -54.47 -6.88
N GLN A 173 44.12 -55.16 -6.99
CA GLN A 173 43.96 -56.53 -6.48
C GLN A 173 44.97 -57.51 -7.10
N TYR A 174 45.27 -57.38 -8.39
CA TYR A 174 46.22 -58.26 -9.08
C TYR A 174 47.54 -57.57 -9.44
N TYR A 175 47.86 -56.43 -8.82
CA TYR A 175 49.10 -55.72 -9.09
C TYR A 175 50.33 -56.57 -8.79
N ASP A 176 50.37 -57.20 -7.61
CA ASP A 176 51.53 -57.99 -7.18
C ASP A 176 51.75 -59.23 -8.07
N VAL A 177 50.67 -59.95 -8.41
CA VAL A 177 50.73 -61.10 -9.33
C VAL A 177 51.24 -60.66 -10.71
N ARG A 178 50.77 -59.53 -11.23
CA ARG A 178 51.25 -58.99 -12.51
C ARG A 178 52.71 -58.53 -12.44
N LYS A 179 53.13 -57.94 -11.32
CA LYS A 179 54.51 -57.52 -11.10
C LYS A 179 55.45 -58.72 -11.06
N GLU A 180 55.06 -59.78 -10.35
CA GLU A 180 55.81 -61.03 -10.29
C GLU A 180 55.88 -61.72 -11.66
N ALA A 181 54.76 -61.82 -12.37
CA ALA A 181 54.71 -62.40 -13.72
C ALA A 181 55.59 -61.62 -14.73
N ARG A 182 55.61 -60.28 -14.66
CA ARG A 182 56.52 -59.48 -15.49
C ARG A 182 57.98 -59.69 -15.10
N ALA A 183 58.29 -59.83 -13.81
CA ALA A 183 59.65 -60.09 -13.36
C ALA A 183 60.14 -61.47 -13.85
N SER A 184 59.27 -62.49 -13.80
CA SER A 184 59.59 -63.83 -14.31
C SER A 184 59.71 -63.88 -15.84
N GLU A 185 58.90 -63.11 -16.57
CA GLU A 185 59.05 -62.92 -18.02
C GLU A 185 60.38 -62.23 -18.37
N VAL A 186 60.76 -61.18 -17.65
CA VAL A 186 62.05 -60.51 -17.86
C VAL A 186 63.22 -61.46 -17.60
N ASP A 187 63.13 -62.31 -16.57
CA ASP A 187 64.16 -63.31 -16.29
C ASP A 187 64.22 -64.39 -17.38
N SER A 188 63.06 -64.87 -17.87
CA SER A 188 63.02 -65.86 -18.96
C SER A 188 63.58 -65.29 -20.27
N LEU A 189 63.30 -64.02 -20.60
CA LEU A 189 63.89 -63.32 -21.74
C LEU A 189 65.40 -63.15 -21.60
N LYS A 190 65.90 -62.84 -20.39
CA LYS A 190 67.34 -62.78 -20.11
C LYS A 190 68.01 -64.14 -20.29
N ARG A 191 67.39 -65.22 -19.79
CA ARG A 191 67.87 -66.59 -19.97
C ARG A 191 67.89 -66.97 -21.45
N ALA A 192 66.82 -66.68 -22.21
CA ALA A 192 66.77 -66.92 -23.65
C ALA A 192 67.88 -66.17 -24.40
N LYS A 193 68.12 -64.90 -24.06
CA LYS A 193 69.23 -64.12 -24.62
C LYS A 193 70.60 -64.75 -24.29
N ALA A 194 70.78 -65.22 -23.06
CA ALA A 194 72.03 -65.86 -22.64
C ALA A 194 72.27 -67.18 -23.39
N VAL A 195 71.23 -68.02 -23.58
CA VAL A 195 71.29 -69.22 -24.43
C VAL A 195 71.73 -68.87 -25.85
N LEU A 196 71.10 -67.88 -26.47
CA LEU A 196 71.46 -67.43 -27.83
C LEU A 196 72.86 -66.82 -27.91
N SER A 197 73.40 -66.32 -26.78
CA SER A 197 74.76 -65.79 -26.68
C SER A 197 75.80 -66.85 -26.31
N GLY A 198 75.42 -68.14 -26.28
CA GLY A 198 76.33 -69.26 -26.06
C GLY A 198 76.44 -69.75 -24.61
N ALA A 199 75.60 -69.29 -23.69
CA ALA A 199 75.53 -69.85 -22.34
C ALA A 199 74.70 -71.14 -22.33
N ASP A 200 75.32 -72.27 -21.98
CA ASP A 200 74.66 -73.58 -21.96
C ASP A 200 73.97 -73.83 -20.61
N PHE A 201 72.64 -73.74 -20.58
CA PHE A 201 71.82 -74.04 -19.40
C PHE A 201 71.18 -75.44 -19.47
N ALA A 202 71.49 -76.25 -20.50
CA ALA A 202 70.88 -77.55 -20.73
C ALA A 202 71.57 -78.70 -19.96
N LEU A 203 72.79 -78.48 -19.42
CA LEU A 203 73.69 -79.55 -18.99
C LEU A 203 73.86 -79.69 -17.47
N LEU A 204 72.76 -79.64 -16.70
CA LEU A 204 72.81 -79.89 -15.24
C LEU A 204 71.96 -81.09 -14.77
N GLN A 205 71.38 -81.88 -15.69
CA GLN A 205 70.54 -83.02 -15.32
C GLN A 205 71.07 -84.40 -15.72
N THR A 206 72.27 -84.52 -16.29
CA THR A 206 72.80 -85.82 -16.75
C THR A 206 74.27 -86.06 -16.43
N LYS A 207 74.67 -86.15 -15.15
CA LYS A 207 75.88 -86.93 -14.78
C LYS A 207 75.97 -87.34 -13.31
N ALA A 208 75.58 -88.59 -13.02
CA ALA A 208 76.34 -89.57 -12.22
C ALA A 208 75.57 -90.90 -12.12
N GLN A 209 75.70 -91.76 -13.13
CA GLN A 209 75.57 -93.21 -12.92
C GLN A 209 76.88 -93.71 -12.31
N GLY A 210 76.82 -94.22 -11.08
CA GLY A 210 77.91 -94.95 -10.43
C GLY A 210 77.41 -96.32 -10.00
N LEU A 211 77.79 -97.35 -10.75
CA LEU A 211 77.65 -98.77 -10.45
C LEU A 211 78.07 -99.12 -9.02
N LEU A 212 77.26 -99.93 -8.33
CA LEU A 212 77.79 -101.01 -7.47
C LEU A 212 76.91 -102.27 -7.62
N ARG A 213 77.39 -103.19 -8.45
CA ARG A 213 77.06 -104.62 -8.41
C ARG A 213 77.79 -105.26 -7.22
N GLY A 214 77.11 -106.16 -6.51
CA GLY A 214 77.74 -107.43 -6.11
C GLY A 214 77.76 -107.82 -4.62
N SER A 215 76.91 -108.81 -4.30
CA SER A 215 77.19 -110.05 -3.56
C SER A 215 77.62 -109.99 -2.08
N PHE A 216 76.75 -110.41 -1.16
CA PHE A 216 76.64 -111.78 -0.62
C PHE A 216 75.32 -111.94 0.14
#